data_AF-A0A1M3L0T5-F1
#
_entry.id   AF-A0A1M3L0T5-F1
#
_cell.length_a   1.000
_cell.length_b   1.000
_cell.length_c   1.000
_cell.angle_alpha   90.00
_cell.angle_beta   90.00
_cell.angle_gamma   90.00
#
_symmetry.space_group_name_H-M   'P 1'
#
loop_
_entity.id
_entity.type
_entity.pdbx_description
1 polymer ?
#
loop_
_entity_poly.entity_id
_entity_poly.type
_entity_poly.pdbx_seq_one_letter_code
_entity_poly.pdbx_strand_id
1 'polypeptide(L)'
;MSNRSSVFAVCLIGFIVSIPLYHFKSRSLRSIPFEEASVKPNPLTIDTSAYPTIESVLQRAESELKIMYGAKIVDSEKPLLVSLENNIWTVVGSSKDAGKGGVSEIKIDKITGKIIHISHGK
;
A
#
# COMPACT_ATOMS: atom_id res chain seq x y z
N MET A 1 58.74 16.20 -16.10
CA MET A 1 58.76 17.56 -15.51
C MET A 1 57.35 18.13 -15.49
N SER A 2 56.98 18.74 -14.36
CA SER A 2 55.86 19.68 -14.15
C SER A 2 54.49 19.13 -13.72
N ASN A 3 54.52 18.54 -12.52
CA ASN A 3 53.65 18.81 -11.37
C ASN A 3 52.97 20.20 -11.42
N ARG A 4 51.64 20.22 -11.25
CA ARG A 4 50.88 21.35 -10.66
C ARG A 4 49.70 20.83 -9.84
N SER A 5 49.77 21.12 -8.55
CA SER A 5 48.75 20.93 -7.53
C SER A 5 47.55 21.86 -7.75
N SER A 6 46.34 21.39 -7.46
CA SER A 6 45.27 22.26 -6.94
C SER A 6 44.26 21.42 -6.16
N VAL A 7 44.29 21.58 -4.85
CA VAL A 7 43.32 21.04 -3.89
C VAL A 7 42.28 22.13 -3.64
N PHE A 8 41.02 21.88 -3.96
CA PHE A 8 39.84 22.53 -3.37
C PHE A 8 38.70 21.49 -3.43
N ALA A 9 38.39 20.83 -2.32
CA ALA A 9 37.40 21.25 -1.33
C ALA A 9 35.96 20.88 -1.74
N VAL A 10 35.51 19.79 -1.09
CA VAL A 10 34.16 19.37 -0.72
C VAL A 10 33.08 20.45 -0.85
N CYS A 11 31.96 20.10 -1.49
CA CYS A 11 30.61 20.37 -0.97
C CYS A 11 29.56 19.56 -1.76
N LEU A 12 29.20 18.39 -1.22
CA LEU A 12 27.92 17.73 -1.48
C LEU A 12 26.82 18.64 -0.93
N ILE A 13 26.20 19.44 -1.81
CA ILE A 13 25.11 20.32 -1.41
C ILE A 13 23.85 19.47 -1.34
N GLY A 14 23.40 19.21 -0.12
CA GLY A 14 22.21 18.43 0.18
C GLY A 14 20.94 19.12 -0.34
N PHE A 15 20.09 18.31 -0.97
CA PHE A 15 18.66 18.58 -1.06
C PHE A 15 17.95 17.64 -0.09
N ILE A 16 18.05 17.94 1.20
CA ILE A 16 17.10 17.44 2.19
C ILE A 16 15.84 18.25 1.95
N VAL A 17 14.91 17.69 1.18
CA VAL A 17 13.58 18.26 1.03
C VAL A 17 12.93 18.20 2.42
N SER A 18 12.72 19.37 3.00
CA SER A 18 12.01 19.58 4.26
C SER A 18 10.68 18.83 4.27
N ILE A 19 10.66 17.67 4.91
CA ILE A 19 9.41 17.09 5.40
C ILE A 19 9.06 17.90 6.64
N PRO A 20 7.94 18.66 6.68
CA PRO A 20 7.51 19.27 7.92
C PRO A 20 7.31 18.15 8.93
N LEU A 21 8.10 18.17 10.02
CA LEU A 21 7.90 17.33 11.19
C LEU A 21 6.50 17.61 11.74
N TYR A 22 5.51 16.87 11.28
CA TYR A 22 4.30 16.67 12.04
C TYR A 22 4.73 15.97 13.33
N HIS A 23 4.46 16.63 14.43
CA HIS A 23 4.74 16.19 15.79
C HIS A 23 3.99 14.86 16.08
N PHE A 24 4.55 13.74 15.62
CA PHE A 24 4.11 12.40 16.00
C PHE A 24 4.61 12.14 17.42
N LYS A 25 3.76 12.47 18.39
CA LYS A 25 3.99 12.21 19.81
C LYS A 25 4.01 10.69 20.01
N SER A 26 5.18 10.08 19.85
CA SER A 26 5.40 8.67 20.16
C SER A 26 5.06 8.43 21.63
N ARG A 27 3.96 7.73 21.90
CA ARG A 27 3.72 7.16 23.24
C ARG A 27 4.81 6.12 23.46
N SER A 28 5.58 6.34 24.53
CA SER A 28 6.55 5.41 25.11
C SER A 28 6.07 3.96 24.98
N LEU A 29 6.83 3.17 24.22
CA LEU A 29 6.65 1.72 24.14
C LEU A 29 7.03 1.16 25.51
N ARG A 30 6.03 0.82 26.33
CA ARG A 30 6.26 -0.12 27.42
C ARG A 30 6.62 -1.45 26.76
N SER A 31 7.85 -1.89 26.94
CA SER A 31 8.25 -3.27 26.65
C SER A 31 7.41 -4.20 27.54
N ILE A 32 6.37 -4.80 26.96
CA ILE A 32 5.71 -5.94 27.57
C ILE A 32 6.75 -7.06 27.56
N PRO A 33 7.09 -7.68 28.71
CA PRO A 33 7.89 -8.89 28.71
C PRO A 33 7.21 -9.91 27.80
N PHE A 34 7.96 -10.46 26.85
CA PHE A 34 7.50 -11.54 26.01
C PHE A 34 7.21 -12.73 26.92
N GLU A 35 5.94 -12.92 27.26
CA GLU A 35 5.50 -14.15 27.89
C GLU A 35 5.47 -15.20 26.79
N GLU A 36 6.57 -15.93 26.72
CA GLU A 36 6.78 -17.09 25.87
C GLU A 36 5.80 -18.19 26.32
N ALA A 37 4.55 -18.08 25.87
CA ALA A 37 3.60 -19.16 25.98
C ALA A 37 4.18 -20.36 25.22
N SER A 38 4.61 -21.36 25.98
CA SER A 38 5.12 -22.65 25.53
C SER A 38 4.16 -23.29 24.52
N VAL A 39 4.39 -23.04 23.23
CA VAL A 39 3.76 -23.77 22.13
C VAL A 39 4.85 -24.64 21.53
N LYS A 40 4.80 -25.94 21.82
CA LYS A 40 5.65 -26.93 21.13
C LYS A 40 5.43 -26.77 19.62
N PRO A 41 6.48 -26.62 18.79
CA PRO A 41 6.30 -26.47 17.36
C PRO A 41 5.72 -27.77 16.80
N ASN A 42 4.45 -27.74 16.42
CA ASN A 42 3.84 -28.83 15.67
C ASN A 42 4.25 -28.63 14.21
N PRO A 43 5.07 -29.51 13.62
CA PRO A 43 5.48 -29.34 12.23
C PRO A 43 4.29 -29.77 11.37
N LEU A 44 3.49 -28.80 10.88
CA LEU A 44 2.72 -28.87 9.61
C LEU A 44 1.69 -27.74 9.37
N THR A 45 1.54 -26.70 10.18
CA THR A 45 0.60 -25.60 9.87
C THR A 45 1.32 -24.31 9.49
N ILE A 46 1.61 -24.15 8.20
CA ILE A 46 1.87 -22.81 7.64
C ILE A 46 0.53 -22.06 7.74
N ASP A 47 0.45 -21.07 8.61
CA ASP A 47 -0.72 -20.22 8.76
C ASP A 47 -0.87 -19.33 7.51
N THR A 48 -1.64 -19.79 6.54
CA THR A 48 -1.93 -19.09 5.30
C THR A 48 -2.78 -17.83 5.51
N SER A 49 -3.28 -17.56 6.73
CA SER A 49 -4.05 -16.34 7.05
C SER A 49 -3.23 -15.05 6.95
N ALA A 50 -1.89 -15.16 6.91
CA ALA A 50 -0.98 -14.02 6.77
C ALA A 50 -0.91 -13.45 5.33
N TYR A 51 -1.39 -14.18 4.31
CA TYR A 51 -1.34 -13.74 2.92
C TYR A 51 -2.71 -13.33 2.39
N PRO A 52 -2.83 -12.15 1.75
CA PRO A 52 -4.11 -11.68 1.22
C PRO A 52 -4.61 -12.63 0.12
N THR A 53 -5.81 -13.16 0.30
CA THR A 53 -6.58 -13.88 -0.73
C THR A 53 -7.27 -12.89 -1.66
N ILE A 54 -7.62 -13.35 -2.87
CA ILE A 54 -8.39 -12.53 -3.82
C ILE A 54 -9.67 -11.98 -3.18
N GLU A 55 -10.39 -12.81 -2.43
CA GLU A 55 -11.63 -12.41 -1.75
C GLU A 55 -11.39 -11.32 -0.71
N SER A 56 -10.35 -11.45 0.12
CA SER A 56 -10.01 -10.45 1.13
C SER A 56 -9.63 -9.10 0.51
N VAL A 57 -8.94 -9.13 -0.64
CA VAL A 57 -8.54 -7.94 -1.40
C VAL A 57 -9.75 -7.27 -2.03
N LEU A 58 -10.66 -8.06 -2.63
CA LEU A 58 -11.91 -7.55 -3.19
C LEU A 58 -12.80 -6.91 -2.13
N GLN A 59 -12.97 -7.56 -0.97
CA GLN A 59 -13.78 -7.02 0.12
C GLN A 59 -13.21 -5.70 0.65
N ARG A 60 -11.89 -5.65 0.84
CA ARG A 60 -11.20 -4.42 1.28
C ARG A 60 -11.32 -3.32 0.23
N ALA A 61 -11.04 -3.63 -1.02
CA ALA A 61 -11.13 -2.69 -2.13
C ALA A 61 -12.54 -2.11 -2.28
N GLU A 62 -13.57 -2.97 -2.27
CA GLU A 62 -14.96 -2.56 -2.35
C GLU A 62 -15.33 -1.63 -1.18
N SER A 63 -14.94 -1.97 0.05
CA SER A 63 -15.19 -1.12 1.21
C SER A 63 -14.59 0.27 1.06
N GLU A 64 -13.32 0.36 0.68
CA GLU A 64 -12.60 1.64 0.52
C GLU A 64 -13.16 2.47 -0.64
N LEU A 65 -13.45 1.84 -1.77
CA LEU A 65 -14.09 2.51 -2.91
C LEU A 65 -15.48 3.04 -2.55
N LYS A 66 -16.27 2.29 -1.77
CA LYS A 66 -17.58 2.74 -1.29
C LYS A 66 -17.50 3.92 -0.34
N ILE A 67 -16.45 3.97 0.50
CA ILE A 67 -16.17 5.13 1.36
C ILE A 67 -15.86 6.37 0.52
N MET A 68 -15.07 6.21 -0.55
CA MET A 68 -14.59 7.32 -1.38
C MET A 68 -15.63 7.83 -2.39
N TYR A 69 -16.35 6.93 -3.06
CA TYR A 69 -17.22 7.26 -4.19
C TYR A 69 -18.71 6.95 -3.93
N GLY A 70 -19.03 6.28 -2.83
CA GLY A 70 -20.39 5.89 -2.50
C GLY A 70 -20.81 4.57 -3.12
N ALA A 71 -21.68 3.84 -2.40
CA ALA A 71 -22.14 2.52 -2.79
C ALA A 71 -22.80 2.49 -4.18
N LYS A 72 -23.63 3.49 -4.50
CA LYS A 72 -24.34 3.56 -5.79
C LYS A 72 -23.39 3.52 -6.99
N ILE A 73 -22.27 4.24 -6.93
CA ILE A 73 -21.29 4.28 -8.02
C ILE A 73 -20.58 2.93 -8.10
N VAL A 74 -20.00 2.47 -6.98
CA VAL A 74 -19.22 1.22 -6.96
C VAL A 74 -20.05 -0.01 -7.33
N ASP A 75 -21.30 -0.09 -6.84
CA ASP A 75 -22.20 -1.21 -7.15
C ASP A 75 -22.62 -1.20 -8.63
N SER A 76 -22.70 -0.03 -9.28
CA SER A 76 -22.98 0.08 -10.72
C SER A 76 -21.83 -0.39 -11.62
N GLU A 77 -20.62 -0.46 -11.06
CA GLU A 77 -19.41 -0.89 -11.77
C GLU A 77 -19.10 -2.37 -11.58
N LYS A 78 -19.98 -3.13 -10.92
CA LYS A 78 -19.80 -4.57 -10.74
C LYS A 78 -19.89 -5.32 -12.09
N PRO A 79 -19.17 -6.45 -12.24
CA PRO A 79 -18.28 -7.06 -11.26
C PRO A 79 -16.98 -6.27 -11.08
N LEU A 80 -16.40 -6.34 -9.87
CA LEU A 80 -15.04 -5.86 -9.66
C LEU A 80 -14.06 -6.92 -10.15
N LEU A 81 -13.14 -6.50 -11.01
CA LEU A 81 -12.07 -7.34 -11.54
C LEU A 81 -10.80 -7.11 -10.74
N VAL A 82 -10.03 -8.17 -10.55
CA VAL A 82 -8.82 -8.16 -9.73
C VAL A 82 -7.67 -8.84 -10.46
N SER A 83 -6.51 -8.20 -10.46
CA SER A 83 -5.26 -8.75 -10.98
C SER A 83 -4.13 -8.52 -9.98
N LEU A 84 -3.11 -9.37 -10.04
CA LEU A 84 -1.89 -9.25 -9.26
C LEU A 84 -0.69 -9.18 -10.20
N GLU A 85 -0.01 -8.04 -10.21
CA GLU A 85 1.20 -7.82 -10.99
C GLU A 85 2.22 -7.08 -10.13
N ASN A 86 3.48 -7.51 -10.16
CA ASN A 86 4.58 -6.84 -9.46
C ASN A 86 4.32 -6.58 -7.96
N ASN A 87 3.70 -7.55 -7.26
CA ASN A 87 3.27 -7.43 -5.86
C ASN A 87 2.23 -6.34 -5.58
N ILE A 88 1.52 -5.87 -6.60
CA ILE A 88 0.43 -4.91 -6.47
C ILE A 88 -0.86 -5.57 -6.92
N TRP A 89 -1.81 -5.65 -5.99
CA TRP A 89 -3.19 -5.96 -6.32
C TRP A 89 -3.82 -4.74 -6.96
N THR A 90 -4.38 -4.90 -8.16
CA THR A 90 -5.17 -3.88 -8.83
C THR A 90 -6.61 -4.37 -8.90
N VAL A 91 -7.54 -3.58 -8.38
CA VAL A 91 -8.98 -3.85 -8.45
C VAL A 91 -9.64 -2.75 -9.27
N VAL A 92 -10.42 -3.13 -10.27
CA VAL A 92 -11.04 -2.21 -11.24
C VAL A 92 -12.51 -2.56 -11.43
N GLY A 93 -13.37 -1.54 -11.55
CA GLY A 93 -14.76 -1.69 -11.97
C GLY A 93 -14.89 -2.13 -13.44
N SER A 94 -15.92 -2.89 -13.78
CA SER A 94 -16.16 -3.46 -15.13
C SER A 94 -17.36 -2.83 -15.86
N SER A 95 -17.75 -1.59 -15.52
CA SER A 95 -18.95 -0.96 -16.08
C SER A 95 -19.01 -1.05 -17.62
N LYS A 96 -20.11 -1.62 -18.14
CA LYS A 96 -20.37 -1.69 -19.59
C LYS A 96 -20.67 -0.32 -20.20
N ASP A 97 -21.18 0.58 -19.38
CA ASP A 97 -21.53 1.95 -19.73
C ASP A 97 -20.55 2.91 -19.08
N ALA A 98 -19.24 2.63 -19.16
CA ALA A 98 -18.18 3.55 -18.75
C ALA A 98 -18.37 4.86 -19.55
N GLY A 99 -19.18 5.77 -19.02
CA GLY A 99 -19.55 7.03 -19.64
C GLY A 99 -18.37 7.99 -19.61
N LYS A 100 -18.64 9.30 -19.59
CA LYS A 100 -17.63 10.36 -19.47
C LYS A 100 -17.01 10.44 -18.06
N GLY A 101 -16.65 9.31 -17.48
CA GLY A 101 -16.14 9.18 -16.11
C GLY A 101 -15.43 7.86 -15.81
N GLY A 102 -15.13 7.02 -16.82
CA GLY A 102 -14.48 5.71 -16.66
C GLY A 102 -15.00 4.86 -15.49
N VAL A 103 -14.10 4.14 -14.83
CA VAL A 103 -14.39 3.20 -13.72
C VAL A 103 -13.46 3.45 -12.54
N SER A 104 -13.85 2.98 -11.35
CA SER A 104 -12.99 3.00 -10.17
C SER A 104 -11.81 2.04 -10.32
N GLU A 105 -10.65 2.47 -9.84
CA GLU A 105 -9.43 1.69 -9.70
C GLU A 105 -8.85 1.91 -8.30
N ILE A 106 -8.44 0.82 -7.65
CA ILE A 106 -7.65 0.86 -6.41
C ILE A 106 -6.46 -0.10 -6.51
N LYS A 107 -5.29 0.37 -6.06
CA LYS A 107 -4.05 -0.40 -6.02
C LYS A 107 -3.58 -0.61 -4.58
N ILE A 108 -3.30 -1.86 -4.22
CA ILE A 108 -2.95 -2.28 -2.87
C ILE A 108 -1.64 -3.07 -2.91
N ASP A 109 -0.69 -2.67 -2.09
CA ASP A 109 0.57 -3.40 -1.92
C ASP A 109 0.32 -4.77 -1.28
N LYS A 110 0.73 -5.86 -1.93
CA LYS A 110 0.47 -7.23 -1.46
C LYS A 110 1.18 -7.56 -0.14
N ILE A 111 2.33 -6.95 0.12
CA ILE A 111 3.20 -7.29 1.26
C ILE A 111 2.74 -6.55 2.51
N THR A 112 2.46 -5.25 2.38
CA THR A 112 2.12 -4.35 3.49
C THR A 112 0.62 -4.14 3.64
N GLY A 113 -0.18 -4.45 2.63
CA GLY A 113 -1.62 -4.17 2.59
C GLY A 113 -1.96 -2.68 2.46
N LYS A 114 -0.96 -1.83 2.21
CA LYS A 114 -1.14 -0.38 2.08
C LYS A 114 -1.82 -0.05 0.75
N ILE A 115 -2.81 0.83 0.79
CA ILE A 115 -3.36 1.43 -0.43
C ILE A 115 -2.31 2.37 -1.02
N ILE A 116 -1.88 2.08 -2.25
CA ILE A 116 -0.88 2.84 -2.99
C ILE A 116 -1.55 3.95 -3.79
N HIS A 117 -2.73 3.66 -4.35
CA HIS A 117 -3.41 4.55 -5.29
C HIS A 117 -4.91 4.27 -5.32
N ILE A 118 -5.71 5.32 -5.48
CA ILE A 118 -7.15 5.26 -5.77
C ILE A 118 -7.44 6.28 -6.86
N SER A 119 -8.17 5.87 -7.89
CA SER A 119 -8.70 6.77 -8.91
C SER A 119 -10.07 6.35 -9.41
N HIS A 120 -10.77 7.29 -10.04
CA HIS A 120 -11.96 7.05 -10.85
C HIS A 120 -11.67 7.67 -12.21
N GLY A 121 -11.99 6.96 -13.30
CA GLY A 121 -11.74 7.47 -14.65
C GLY A 121 -12.40 8.84 -14.91
N LYS A 122 -12.02 9.47 -16.01
CA LYS A 122 -12.68 10.69 -16.50
C LYS A 122 -13.40 10.43 -17.80
#